data_AF-A0A965HDG3-F1
#
_entry.id   AF-A0A965HDG3-F1
#
_cell.length_a   1.000
_cell.length_b   1.000
_cell.length_c   1.000
_cell.angle_alpha   90.00
_cell.angle_beta   90.00
_cell.angle_gamma   90.00
#
_symmetry.space_group_name_H-M   'P 1'
#
loop_
_entity.id
_entity.type
_entity.pdbx_description
1 polymer ?
#
loop_
_entity_poly.entity_id
_entity_poly.type
_entity_poly.pdbx_seq_one_letter_code
_entity_poly.pdbx_strand_id
1 'polypeptide(L)'
;MFCRFNSNLRGSILSVRNFLVGIVLLVAGSSGWAQLIISKTITENQNIPDRGQYVSSFTWTDHSGLATITDVNVGLNLSSASGTTMRLGQMYATLTFGTASEGSRVAVLLNREGVSNTSAFGSALQSLNVTLDDSATTNIYNLTGSTGTYAADGRLGVNPTGTRVAYSADQITAGLSALNGNWLGSSVWSLLVADVQAGNAAKLNSWSLQVQGSAPTSGTFDPGNGATVSGAGSIESTLTTGSGGSTTVSVAGGQSLSLSGGLTGSGTLATAGSGTTVLAGNSTGFTGTVSVGGTGITEVGSTGALGGGTLVQSNGESTVKFSAGGAFNNAISVYNVAFTANGTSLTGRTTVNNATFDVANGNTSTLSGKITGSGGVTKTGLGTLLLAGADANDFTGASAVNAGTLVLQKSSSSTVAISGSTIALNGGTLLLGQANQISDATAVTLNGGALNTAGFADQVGVLRVTANSTISGLVTSAGGVATGSDFLFSSVDLSDYSTSSGAVLTLSGVGYGQSVNLASSNYTGWSNAGNLNNFTDKIQFGSTGMKASISFNGSTGLTYITAIPEPKVYVAIGILCALIGWTEYRRRRCEKSAA
;
A
#
# COMPACT_ATOMS: atom_id res chain seq x y z
N MET A 1 -42.68 -34.10 -29.53
CA MET A 1 -41.46 -33.78 -30.32
C MET A 1 -40.65 -32.79 -29.50
N PHE A 2 -39.86 -33.30 -28.55
CA PHE A 2 -38.99 -32.52 -27.65
C PHE A 2 -37.57 -33.03 -27.88
N CYS A 3 -36.76 -32.30 -28.64
CA CYS A 3 -35.38 -32.67 -28.91
C CYS A 3 -34.48 -32.23 -27.76
N ARG A 4 -33.80 -33.21 -27.16
CA ARG A 4 -32.65 -33.03 -26.27
C ARG A 4 -31.44 -32.54 -27.09
N PHE A 5 -30.81 -31.44 -26.66
CA PHE A 5 -29.49 -31.05 -27.14
C PHE A 5 -28.42 -31.51 -26.16
N ASN A 6 -27.41 -32.15 -26.74
CA ASN A 6 -26.29 -32.85 -26.12
C ASN A 6 -25.19 -31.84 -25.71
N SER A 7 -24.76 -31.83 -24.45
CA SER A 7 -23.69 -30.96 -23.97
C SER A 7 -22.33 -31.65 -24.06
N ASN A 8 -21.52 -31.26 -25.04
CA ASN A 8 -20.08 -31.54 -25.08
C ASN A 8 -19.35 -30.31 -25.65
N LEU A 9 -18.88 -29.43 -24.77
CA LEU A 9 -17.86 -28.44 -25.09
C LEU A 9 -16.87 -28.39 -23.93
N ARG A 10 -15.71 -29.01 -24.16
CA ARG A 10 -14.50 -28.88 -23.35
C ARG A 10 -14.03 -27.42 -23.40
N GLY A 11 -14.21 -26.70 -22.30
CA GLY A 11 -13.70 -25.34 -22.12
C GLY A 11 -12.28 -25.36 -21.58
N SER A 12 -11.37 -24.84 -22.39
CA SER A 12 -9.98 -24.49 -22.09
C SER A 12 -9.83 -23.63 -20.83
N ILE A 13 -8.84 -23.97 -20.02
CA ILE A 13 -8.32 -23.19 -18.88
C ILE A 13 -7.90 -21.81 -19.40
N LEU A 14 -8.71 -20.78 -19.11
CA LEU A 14 -8.33 -19.38 -19.30
C LEU A 14 -7.79 -18.82 -17.98
N SER A 15 -6.53 -18.38 -18.05
CA SER A 15 -5.79 -17.66 -17.01
C SER A 15 -6.58 -16.46 -16.49
N VAL A 16 -6.89 -16.45 -15.19
CA VAL A 16 -7.47 -15.31 -14.48
C VAL A 16 -6.43 -14.20 -14.39
N ARG A 17 -6.60 -13.14 -15.20
CA ARG A 17 -5.82 -11.90 -15.10
C ARG A 17 -6.61 -10.95 -14.18
N ASN A 18 -6.04 -10.65 -13.02
CA ASN A 18 -6.57 -9.68 -12.06
C ASN A 18 -6.83 -8.33 -12.74
N PHE A 19 -8.11 -7.98 -12.88
CA PHE A 19 -8.54 -6.66 -13.29
C PHE A 19 -9.11 -5.98 -12.04
N LEU A 20 -8.31 -5.14 -11.39
CA LEU A 20 -8.82 -4.22 -10.37
C LEU A 20 -9.63 -3.14 -11.09
N VAL A 21 -10.96 -3.26 -11.03
CA VAL A 21 -11.87 -2.16 -11.35
C VAL A 21 -11.89 -1.23 -10.14
N GLY A 22 -11.36 -0.02 -10.30
CA GLY A 22 -11.41 1.03 -9.30
C GLY A 22 -12.86 1.46 -9.06
N ILE A 23 -13.47 0.94 -7.99
CA ILE A 23 -14.69 1.49 -7.42
C ILE A 23 -14.30 2.71 -6.59
N VAL A 24 -14.60 3.89 -7.12
CA VAL A 24 -14.63 5.13 -6.34
C VAL A 24 -15.89 5.07 -5.48
N LEU A 25 -15.77 4.56 -4.25
CA LEU A 25 -16.79 4.70 -3.23
C LEU A 25 -16.59 6.10 -2.60
N LEU A 26 -17.35 7.09 -3.06
CA LEU A 26 -17.52 8.34 -2.33
C LEU A 26 -18.49 8.05 -1.18
N VAL A 27 -17.98 7.53 -0.06
CA VAL A 27 -18.78 7.37 1.16
C VAL A 27 -18.87 8.75 1.81
N ALA A 28 -19.95 9.47 1.51
CA ALA A 28 -20.46 10.48 2.43
C ALA A 28 -20.92 9.74 3.69
N GLY A 29 -20.02 9.58 4.66
CA GLY A 29 -20.38 9.10 5.99
C GLY A 29 -21.29 10.13 6.63
N SER A 30 -22.48 9.70 7.06
CA SER A 30 -23.29 10.48 7.99
C SER A 30 -22.43 10.92 9.17
N SER A 31 -22.56 12.18 9.56
CA SER A 31 -21.88 12.81 10.70
C SER A 31 -22.42 12.24 12.03
N GLY A 32 -22.18 10.95 12.27
CA GLY A 32 -22.33 10.28 13.56
C GLY A 32 -21.02 10.39 14.34
N TRP A 33 -21.13 10.70 15.62
CA TRP A 33 -19.98 10.81 16.52
C TRP A 33 -19.34 9.42 16.64
N ALA A 34 -18.01 9.35 16.61
CA ALA A 34 -17.35 8.05 16.69
C ALA A 34 -17.54 7.44 18.08
N GLN A 35 -18.20 6.27 18.13
CA GLN A 35 -18.07 5.36 19.25
C GLN A 35 -16.67 4.74 19.17
N LEU A 36 -15.83 5.04 20.15
CA LEU A 36 -14.45 4.60 20.21
C LEU A 36 -14.32 3.49 21.23
N ILE A 37 -13.51 2.49 20.91
CA ILE A 37 -13.01 1.51 21.84
C ILE A 37 -11.53 1.79 22.02
N ILE A 38 -11.11 2.08 23.25
CA ILE A 38 -9.69 2.21 23.60
C ILE A 38 -9.26 0.97 24.35
N SER A 39 -8.28 0.26 23.80
CA SER A 39 -7.74 -0.96 24.39
C SER A 39 -6.32 -0.74 24.92
N LYS A 40 -6.04 -1.20 26.14
CA LYS A 40 -4.70 -1.32 26.73
C LYS A 40 -4.44 -2.74 27.18
N THR A 41 -3.21 -3.22 26.99
CA THR A 41 -2.77 -4.54 27.47
C THR A 41 -1.64 -4.37 28.48
N ILE A 42 -1.78 -5.01 29.63
CA ILE A 42 -0.84 -4.99 30.75
C ILE A 42 -0.21 -6.37 30.83
N THR A 43 1.12 -6.43 30.71
CA THR A 43 1.90 -7.67 30.82
C THR A 43 2.49 -7.77 32.21
N GLU A 44 2.22 -8.87 32.92
CA GLU A 44 2.61 -9.06 34.32
C GLU A 44 3.65 -10.19 34.46
N ASN A 45 3.38 -11.34 33.83
CA ASN A 45 4.16 -12.57 33.96
C ASN A 45 4.45 -12.96 35.43
N GLN A 46 3.50 -12.74 36.34
CA GLN A 46 3.65 -12.99 37.77
C GLN A 46 2.89 -14.23 38.24
N ASN A 47 3.51 -15.01 39.14
CA ASN A 47 2.83 -16.10 39.83
C ASN A 47 1.86 -15.53 40.87
N ILE A 48 0.67 -16.10 40.95
CA ILE A 48 -0.28 -15.82 42.02
C ILE A 48 0.12 -16.71 43.20
N PRO A 49 0.38 -16.15 44.40
CA PRO A 49 0.76 -16.94 45.56
C PRO A 49 -0.34 -17.94 45.95
N ASP A 50 0.06 -19.16 46.33
CA ASP A 50 -0.84 -20.17 46.86
C ASP A 50 -1.55 -19.64 48.11
N ARG A 51 -2.90 -19.74 48.16
CA ARG A 51 -3.75 -19.10 49.18
C ARG A 51 -3.50 -17.59 49.36
N GLY A 52 -3.08 -16.91 48.31
CA GLY A 52 -2.77 -15.48 48.34
C GLY A 52 -3.36 -14.74 47.15
N GLN A 53 -2.96 -13.49 47.01
CA GLN A 53 -3.44 -12.61 45.96
C GLN A 53 -2.30 -11.85 45.30
N TYR A 54 -2.50 -11.53 44.03
CA TYR A 54 -1.69 -10.59 43.28
C TYR A 54 -2.58 -9.45 42.80
N VAL A 55 -2.10 -8.21 42.95
CA VAL A 55 -2.81 -7.02 42.47
C VAL A 55 -1.94 -6.35 41.42
N SER A 56 -2.45 -6.30 40.20
CA SER A 56 -1.89 -5.50 39.12
C SER A 56 -2.67 -4.19 39.03
N SER A 57 -1.98 -3.07 39.24
CA SER A 57 -2.59 -1.74 39.14
C SER A 57 -1.89 -0.92 38.07
N PHE A 58 -2.66 -0.23 37.23
CA PHE A 58 -2.13 0.81 36.36
C PHE A 58 -2.94 2.08 36.50
N THR A 59 -2.27 3.22 36.42
CA THR A 59 -2.92 4.53 36.38
C THR A 59 -3.02 4.94 34.93
N TRP A 60 -4.23 5.18 34.46
CA TRP A 60 -4.44 5.73 33.13
C TRP A 60 -4.37 7.25 33.23
N THR A 61 -3.18 7.83 33.27
CA THR A 61 -3.03 9.30 33.36
C THR A 61 -3.36 10.02 32.06
N ASP A 62 -3.25 9.29 30.96
CA ASP A 62 -3.30 9.81 29.59
C ASP A 62 -4.60 9.34 28.91
N HIS A 63 -5.77 9.60 29.51
CA HIS A 63 -7.09 9.33 28.88
C HIS A 63 -7.83 10.61 28.49
N SER A 64 -7.14 11.76 28.53
CA SER A 64 -7.77 13.06 28.39
C SER A 64 -8.55 13.10 27.08
N GLY A 65 -9.88 13.12 27.16
CA GLY A 65 -10.74 13.22 26.00
C GLY A 65 -11.84 12.16 25.87
N LEU A 66 -11.74 10.98 26.49
CA LEU A 66 -12.89 10.06 26.47
C LEU A 66 -13.97 10.54 27.46
N ALA A 67 -15.09 11.06 26.97
CA ALA A 67 -16.03 11.82 27.82
C ALA A 67 -16.68 10.98 28.94
N THR A 68 -17.14 9.77 28.60
CA THR A 68 -17.77 8.83 29.54
C THR A 68 -17.44 7.39 29.15
N ILE A 69 -17.45 6.51 30.14
CA ILE A 69 -17.33 5.06 29.94
C ILE A 69 -18.73 4.50 29.71
N THR A 70 -19.00 4.00 28.51
CA THR A 70 -20.29 3.40 28.15
C THR A 70 -20.28 1.88 28.24
N ASP A 71 -19.10 1.28 28.08
CA ASP A 71 -18.90 -0.17 28.17
C ASP A 71 -17.45 -0.48 28.54
N VAL A 72 -17.24 -1.63 29.19
CA VAL A 72 -15.92 -2.12 29.61
C VAL A 72 -15.80 -3.61 29.31
N ASN A 73 -14.77 -3.99 28.56
CA ASN A 73 -14.41 -5.38 28.35
C ASN A 73 -13.02 -5.68 28.92
N VAL A 74 -12.82 -6.90 29.44
CA VAL A 74 -11.58 -7.29 30.11
C VAL A 74 -11.02 -8.57 29.52
N GLY A 75 -9.84 -8.52 28.92
CA GLY A 75 -9.10 -9.73 28.58
C GLY A 75 -8.37 -10.28 29.81
N LEU A 76 -8.47 -11.59 30.05
CA LEU A 76 -7.79 -12.24 31.18
C LEU A 76 -7.02 -13.47 30.69
N ASN A 77 -5.69 -13.43 30.85
CA ASN A 77 -4.77 -14.49 30.41
C ASN A 77 -4.01 -15.10 31.60
N LEU A 78 -4.44 -16.31 31.99
CA LEU A 78 -3.87 -17.12 33.06
C LEU A 78 -3.28 -18.42 32.49
N SER A 79 -2.18 -18.86 33.10
CA SER A 79 -1.57 -20.16 32.83
C SER A 79 -1.16 -20.84 34.12
N SER A 80 -0.74 -22.10 34.05
CA SER A 80 -0.15 -22.78 35.21
C SER A 80 1.19 -22.14 35.60
N ALA A 81 1.41 -21.90 36.90
CA ALA A 81 2.71 -21.50 37.38
C ALA A 81 3.72 -22.66 37.26
N SER A 82 5.00 -22.33 37.12
CA SER A 82 6.07 -23.32 36.91
C SER A 82 6.05 -24.41 37.98
N GLY A 83 6.07 -25.68 37.56
CA GLY A 83 6.06 -26.83 38.45
C GLY A 83 4.71 -27.14 39.12
N THR A 84 3.64 -26.42 38.78
CA THR A 84 2.30 -26.64 39.31
C THR A 84 1.28 -26.75 38.16
N THR A 85 0.02 -27.02 38.48
CA THR A 85 -1.07 -27.00 37.49
C THR A 85 -2.21 -26.17 38.04
N MET A 86 -2.56 -25.03 37.44
CA MET A 86 -3.67 -24.23 37.96
C MET A 86 -5.00 -24.99 37.85
N ARG A 87 -5.98 -24.60 38.66
CA ARG A 87 -7.40 -24.89 38.43
C ARG A 87 -8.18 -23.60 38.43
N LEU A 88 -8.91 -23.34 37.35
CA LEU A 88 -9.69 -22.10 37.24
C LEU A 88 -10.67 -21.93 38.41
N GLY A 89 -11.26 -23.00 38.93
CA GLY A 89 -12.19 -22.86 40.06
C GLY A 89 -11.53 -22.74 41.44
N GLN A 90 -10.23 -22.43 41.49
CA GLN A 90 -9.58 -21.87 42.68
C GLN A 90 -9.29 -20.37 42.52
N MET A 91 -9.56 -19.82 41.34
CA MET A 91 -9.23 -18.45 41.02
C MET A 91 -10.43 -17.55 41.31
N TYR A 92 -10.17 -16.48 42.04
CA TYR A 92 -11.07 -15.36 42.22
C TYR A 92 -10.45 -14.13 41.58
N ALA A 93 -11.23 -13.34 40.84
CA ALA A 93 -10.72 -12.12 40.22
C ALA A 93 -11.74 -10.99 40.26
N THR A 94 -11.26 -9.78 40.55
CA THR A 94 -12.05 -8.55 40.52
C THR A 94 -11.29 -7.45 39.80
N LEU A 95 -12.04 -6.57 39.14
CA LEU A 95 -11.51 -5.32 38.60
C LEU A 95 -12.11 -4.17 39.40
N THR A 96 -11.26 -3.31 39.93
CA THR A 96 -11.66 -2.10 40.64
C THR A 96 -11.24 -0.87 39.85
N PHE A 97 -12.17 0.07 39.65
CA PHE A 97 -11.90 1.40 39.11
C PHE A 97 -12.01 2.45 40.22
N GLY A 98 -10.95 3.24 40.39
CA GLY A 98 -10.84 4.31 41.35
C GLY A 98 -10.32 3.88 42.73
N THR A 99 -10.25 4.85 43.63
CA THR A 99 -9.79 4.67 45.01
C THR A 99 -10.95 4.65 46.00
N ALA A 100 -10.69 4.18 47.23
CA ALA A 100 -11.70 4.19 48.29
C ALA A 100 -12.26 5.60 48.60
N SER A 101 -11.43 6.65 48.45
CA SER A 101 -11.83 8.05 48.65
C SER A 101 -12.78 8.59 47.59
N GLU A 102 -12.97 7.89 46.47
CA GLU A 102 -13.75 8.36 45.31
C GLU A 102 -15.02 7.54 45.06
N GLY A 103 -15.34 6.59 45.95
CA GLY A 103 -16.43 5.64 45.71
C GLY A 103 -16.09 4.67 44.58
N SER A 104 -15.02 3.89 44.77
CA SER A 104 -14.52 2.92 43.78
C SER A 104 -15.62 1.99 43.26
N ARG A 105 -15.61 1.74 41.95
CA ARG A 105 -16.51 0.80 41.28
C ARG A 105 -15.82 -0.55 41.15
N VAL A 106 -16.54 -1.64 41.40
CA VAL A 106 -15.97 -3.00 41.40
C VAL A 106 -16.80 -3.90 40.51
N ALA A 107 -16.12 -4.65 39.62
CA ALA A 107 -16.70 -5.76 38.89
C ALA A 107 -16.07 -7.08 39.35
N VAL A 108 -16.90 -8.11 39.52
CA VAL A 108 -16.45 -9.48 39.81
C VAL A 108 -16.27 -10.22 38.49
N LEU A 109 -15.01 -10.50 38.15
CA LEU A 109 -14.63 -11.13 36.89
C LEU A 109 -14.77 -12.65 36.97
N LEU A 110 -14.18 -13.25 38.01
CA LEU A 110 -14.19 -14.69 38.25
C LEU A 110 -14.61 -14.96 39.68
N ASN A 111 -15.64 -15.79 39.86
CA ASN A 111 -15.99 -16.31 41.17
C ASN A 111 -16.55 -17.74 41.07
N ARG A 112 -15.71 -18.66 40.60
CA ARG A 112 -16.10 -20.06 40.45
C ARG A 112 -15.52 -20.89 41.57
N GLU A 113 -16.32 -21.18 42.58
CA GLU A 113 -15.87 -21.91 43.75
C GLU A 113 -15.84 -23.43 43.48
N GLY A 114 -14.69 -24.02 43.08
CA GLY A 114 -14.46 -25.48 43.03
C GLY A 114 -13.30 -25.98 42.14
N VAL A 115 -12.48 -26.91 42.63
CA VAL A 115 -11.22 -27.31 41.96
C VAL A 115 -11.38 -28.20 40.71
N SER A 116 -12.53 -28.82 40.50
CA SER A 116 -12.72 -29.83 39.44
C SER A 116 -14.13 -29.79 38.85
N ASN A 117 -14.25 -30.29 37.62
CA ASN A 117 -15.53 -30.48 36.92
C ASN A 117 -16.40 -31.61 37.52
N THR A 118 -15.90 -32.35 38.50
CA THR A 118 -16.70 -33.29 39.30
C THR A 118 -17.59 -32.57 40.32
N SER A 119 -17.31 -31.29 40.60
CA SER A 119 -18.20 -30.40 41.34
C SER A 119 -19.04 -29.59 40.35
N ALA A 120 -20.34 -29.46 40.62
CA ALA A 120 -21.22 -28.57 39.86
C ALA A 120 -20.80 -27.09 39.90
N PHE A 121 -19.89 -26.74 40.83
CA PHE A 121 -19.38 -25.40 41.06
C PHE A 121 -17.94 -25.21 40.57
N GLY A 122 -17.26 -26.28 40.13
CA GLY A 122 -15.82 -26.26 39.90
C GLY A 122 -15.39 -26.33 38.44
N SER A 123 -14.11 -26.01 38.19
CA SER A 123 -13.50 -26.07 36.85
C SER A 123 -12.12 -26.73 36.90
N ALA A 124 -11.90 -27.68 35.99
CA ALA A 124 -10.62 -28.35 35.82
C ALA A 124 -9.68 -27.66 34.80
N LEU A 125 -10.07 -26.49 34.27
CA LEU A 125 -9.27 -25.77 33.28
C LEU A 125 -7.93 -25.32 33.88
N GLN A 126 -6.86 -25.54 33.11
CA GLN A 126 -5.47 -25.32 33.50
C GLN A 126 -4.85 -24.09 32.82
N SER A 127 -5.67 -23.36 32.08
CA SER A 127 -5.35 -22.09 31.44
C SER A 127 -6.64 -21.34 31.16
N LEU A 128 -6.51 -20.03 30.99
CA LEU A 128 -7.58 -19.14 30.61
C LEU A 128 -7.01 -18.07 29.69
N ASN A 129 -7.63 -17.82 28.55
CA ASN A 129 -7.34 -16.71 27.66
C ASN A 129 -8.65 -16.25 27.02
N VAL A 130 -9.42 -15.48 27.78
CA VAL A 130 -10.80 -15.08 27.44
C VAL A 130 -10.94 -13.57 27.42
N THR A 131 -11.95 -13.09 26.70
CA THR A 131 -12.47 -11.74 26.83
C THR A 131 -13.75 -11.78 27.66
N LEU A 132 -13.81 -10.96 28.70
CA LEU A 132 -15.01 -10.75 29.49
C LEU A 132 -15.77 -9.55 28.93
N ASP A 133 -17.04 -9.74 28.62
CA ASP A 133 -17.96 -8.77 28.01
C ASP A 133 -19.39 -9.10 28.47
N ASP A 134 -20.05 -8.17 29.15
CA ASP A 134 -21.40 -8.37 29.70
C ASP A 134 -22.47 -8.60 28.62
N SER A 135 -22.18 -8.28 27.35
CA SER A 135 -23.07 -8.57 26.22
C SER A 135 -23.02 -10.05 25.76
N ALA A 136 -22.05 -10.82 26.25
CA ALA A 136 -21.92 -12.22 25.87
C ALA A 136 -23.05 -13.09 26.45
N THR A 137 -23.52 -14.05 25.65
CA THR A 137 -24.67 -14.90 26.01
C THR A 137 -24.36 -15.94 27.09
N THR A 138 -23.08 -16.26 27.29
CA THR A 138 -22.65 -17.28 28.25
C THR A 138 -21.80 -16.65 29.33
N ASN A 139 -22.17 -16.88 30.59
CA ASN A 139 -21.38 -16.43 31.74
C ASN A 139 -20.13 -17.29 31.94
N ILE A 140 -19.03 -16.66 32.36
CA ILE A 140 -17.75 -17.30 32.65
C ILE A 140 -17.85 -18.39 33.73
N TYR A 141 -18.85 -18.35 34.60
CA TYR A 141 -19.13 -19.42 35.55
C TYR A 141 -19.38 -20.76 34.84
N ASN A 142 -20.09 -20.74 33.70
CA ASN A 142 -20.43 -21.92 32.91
C ASN A 142 -19.35 -22.31 31.89
N LEU A 143 -18.15 -21.73 32.01
CA LEU A 143 -17.06 -21.94 31.07
C LEU A 143 -16.63 -23.41 30.99
N THR A 144 -16.51 -23.93 29.77
CA THR A 144 -16.01 -25.28 29.47
C THR A 144 -14.75 -25.29 28.61
N GLY A 145 -14.46 -24.21 27.87
CA GLY A 145 -13.24 -24.01 27.08
C GLY A 145 -12.29 -22.99 27.73
N SER A 146 -11.02 -22.95 27.32
CA SER A 146 -10.05 -21.97 27.85
C SER A 146 -9.98 -20.67 27.05
N THR A 147 -10.75 -20.53 25.96
CA THR A 147 -10.76 -19.36 25.07
C THR A 147 -12.17 -18.94 24.68
N GLY A 148 -12.37 -17.67 24.30
CA GLY A 148 -13.66 -17.15 23.84
C GLY A 148 -14.08 -15.86 24.57
N THR A 149 -15.32 -15.43 24.33
CA THR A 149 -15.93 -14.25 24.96
C THR A 149 -17.06 -14.67 25.89
N TYR A 150 -17.07 -14.16 27.13
CA TYR A 150 -18.00 -14.57 28.18
C TYR A 150 -18.44 -13.38 29.04
N ALA A 151 -19.64 -13.42 29.60
CA ALA A 151 -20.04 -12.42 30.59
C ALA A 151 -19.27 -12.64 31.89
N ALA A 152 -18.93 -11.55 32.59
CA ALA A 152 -18.25 -11.62 33.87
C ALA A 152 -19.13 -12.31 34.92
N ASP A 153 -18.52 -12.94 35.94
CA ASP A 153 -19.29 -13.67 36.97
C ASP A 153 -20.32 -12.76 37.66
N GLY A 154 -19.90 -11.57 38.06
CA GLY A 154 -20.76 -10.49 38.53
C GLY A 154 -21.37 -10.65 39.93
N ARG A 155 -21.09 -11.74 40.64
CA ARG A 155 -21.70 -12.02 41.96
C ARG A 155 -20.83 -11.50 43.11
N LEU A 156 -21.04 -10.24 43.51
CA LEU A 156 -20.31 -9.61 44.62
C LEU A 156 -20.67 -10.16 46.01
N GLY A 157 -21.90 -10.62 46.20
CA GLY A 157 -22.39 -11.16 47.48
C GLY A 157 -21.96 -12.61 47.78
N VAL A 158 -21.20 -13.26 46.89
CA VAL A 158 -20.77 -14.66 47.03
C VAL A 158 -19.34 -14.69 47.57
N ASN A 159 -19.16 -15.19 48.80
CA ASN A 159 -17.85 -15.26 49.45
C ASN A 159 -17.01 -16.41 48.87
N PRO A 160 -15.89 -16.13 48.17
CA PRO A 160 -15.09 -17.13 47.46
C PRO A 160 -14.42 -18.18 48.37
N THR A 161 -14.42 -17.96 49.69
CA THR A 161 -13.89 -18.89 50.70
C THR A 161 -14.99 -19.54 51.55
N GLY A 162 -16.26 -19.20 51.29
CA GLY A 162 -17.42 -19.61 52.05
C GLY A 162 -18.08 -20.89 51.53
N THR A 163 -19.36 -21.04 51.86
CA THR A 163 -20.19 -22.15 51.35
C THR A 163 -20.49 -21.96 49.87
N ARG A 164 -20.29 -23.03 49.08
CA ARG A 164 -20.48 -23.01 47.63
C ARG A 164 -21.90 -22.60 47.24
N VAL A 165 -22.02 -21.58 46.38
CA VAL A 165 -23.29 -21.03 45.90
C VAL A 165 -23.48 -21.34 44.41
N ALA A 166 -24.66 -21.88 44.05
CA ALA A 166 -25.03 -22.12 42.66
C ALA A 166 -25.15 -20.81 41.89
N TYR A 167 -24.77 -20.84 40.61
CA TYR A 167 -24.93 -19.68 39.76
C TYR A 167 -26.42 -19.37 39.52
N SER A 168 -26.79 -18.12 39.72
CA SER A 168 -28.08 -17.56 39.36
C SER A 168 -27.88 -16.18 38.72
N ALA A 169 -28.61 -15.91 37.64
CA ALA A 169 -28.55 -14.62 36.94
C ALA A 169 -29.02 -13.47 37.84
N ASP A 170 -29.94 -13.72 38.78
CA ASP A 170 -30.47 -12.70 39.70
C ASP A 170 -29.42 -12.19 40.72
N GLN A 171 -28.28 -12.86 40.83
CA GLN A 171 -27.19 -12.50 41.74
C GLN A 171 -26.13 -11.59 41.07
N ILE A 172 -26.25 -11.33 39.76
CA ILE A 172 -25.34 -10.47 39.02
C ILE A 172 -25.62 -9.01 39.40
N THR A 173 -24.80 -8.50 40.31
CA THR A 173 -24.93 -7.15 40.89
C THR A 173 -23.69 -6.30 40.66
N ALA A 174 -22.60 -6.92 40.19
CA ALA A 174 -21.30 -6.30 39.92
C ALA A 174 -20.66 -6.87 38.65
N GLY A 175 -21.43 -6.92 37.55
CA GLY A 175 -20.88 -7.19 36.20
C GLY A 175 -19.95 -6.05 35.73
N LEU A 176 -19.40 -6.17 34.52
CA LEU A 176 -18.52 -5.13 33.96
C LEU A 176 -19.22 -3.78 33.82
N SER A 177 -20.53 -3.77 33.56
CA SER A 177 -21.37 -2.58 33.53
C SER A 177 -21.36 -1.76 34.84
N ALA A 178 -20.97 -2.36 35.98
CA ALA A 178 -20.78 -1.63 37.23
C ALA A 178 -19.62 -0.61 37.17
N LEU A 179 -18.73 -0.73 36.19
CA LEU A 179 -17.59 0.16 35.98
C LEU A 179 -17.95 1.39 35.13
N ASN A 180 -19.09 1.37 34.45
CA ASN A 180 -19.55 2.42 33.54
C ASN A 180 -19.82 3.76 34.26
N GLY A 181 -19.84 4.84 33.50
CA GLY A 181 -20.12 6.21 33.98
C GLY A 181 -18.94 7.16 33.80
N ASN A 182 -18.91 8.24 34.58
CA ASN A 182 -17.84 9.23 34.51
C ASN A 182 -16.50 8.64 34.96
N TRP A 183 -15.42 9.15 34.38
CA TRP A 183 -14.06 8.88 34.86
C TRP A 183 -13.88 9.37 36.30
N LEU A 184 -13.21 8.57 37.12
CA LEU A 184 -12.82 8.93 38.48
C LEU A 184 -11.48 9.67 38.46
N GLY A 185 -11.27 10.60 39.39
CA GLY A 185 -10.10 11.51 39.38
C GLY A 185 -8.76 10.78 39.42
N SER A 186 -8.65 9.72 40.21
CA SER A 186 -7.43 8.91 40.31
C SER A 186 -7.08 8.16 39.03
N SER A 187 -8.08 7.79 38.23
CA SER A 187 -7.90 7.03 36.98
C SER A 187 -7.15 5.70 37.16
N VAL A 188 -7.20 5.13 38.38
CA VAL A 188 -6.53 3.89 38.73
C VAL A 188 -7.43 2.69 38.43
N TRP A 189 -6.90 1.72 37.71
CA TRP A 189 -7.51 0.42 37.49
C TRP A 189 -6.68 -0.64 38.20
N SER A 190 -7.33 -1.47 39.02
CA SER A 190 -6.67 -2.53 39.78
C SER A 190 -7.33 -3.88 39.53
N LEU A 191 -6.61 -4.79 38.88
CA LEU A 191 -6.98 -6.19 38.76
C LEU A 191 -6.42 -6.95 39.95
N LEU A 192 -7.30 -7.49 40.79
CA LEU A 192 -6.93 -8.47 41.81
C LEU A 192 -7.20 -9.87 41.27
N VAL A 193 -6.21 -10.75 41.37
CA VAL A 193 -6.37 -12.20 41.14
C VAL A 193 -5.88 -12.94 42.37
N ALA A 194 -6.73 -13.79 42.94
CA ALA A 194 -6.45 -14.56 44.14
C ALA A 194 -6.59 -16.05 43.89
N ASP A 195 -5.72 -16.82 44.54
CA ASP A 195 -5.90 -18.24 44.75
C ASP A 195 -6.58 -18.45 46.11
N VAL A 196 -7.77 -19.04 46.10
CA VAL A 196 -8.60 -19.19 47.30
C VAL A 196 -8.47 -20.55 47.97
N GLN A 197 -7.65 -21.47 47.41
CA GLN A 197 -7.44 -22.81 47.96
C GLN A 197 -5.94 -23.16 47.96
N ALA A 198 -5.56 -24.29 48.57
CA ALA A 198 -4.16 -24.71 48.64
C ALA A 198 -3.73 -25.55 47.43
N GLY A 199 -2.46 -25.44 47.05
CA GLY A 199 -1.71 -26.39 46.22
C GLY A 199 -1.47 -25.97 44.76
N ASN A 200 -2.53 -25.69 43.99
CA ASN A 200 -2.46 -25.51 42.55
C ASN A 200 -2.30 -24.02 42.16
N ALA A 201 -1.08 -23.58 41.84
CA ALA A 201 -0.84 -22.17 41.54
C ALA A 201 -1.04 -21.77 40.07
N ALA A 202 -1.54 -20.55 39.87
CA ALA A 202 -1.66 -19.91 38.56
C ALA A 202 -0.59 -18.82 38.35
N LYS A 203 -0.36 -18.47 37.09
CA LYS A 203 0.44 -17.33 36.65
C LYS A 203 -0.44 -16.39 35.83
N LEU A 204 -0.51 -15.13 36.24
CA LEU A 204 -1.09 -14.06 35.44
C LEU A 204 -0.07 -13.66 34.36
N ASN A 205 -0.35 -14.06 33.11
CA ASN A 205 0.49 -13.69 31.97
C ASN A 205 0.28 -12.21 31.65
N SER A 206 -0.97 -11.84 31.42
CA SER A 206 -1.40 -10.50 31.04
C SER A 206 -2.89 -10.33 31.28
N TRP A 207 -3.33 -9.08 31.27
CA TRP A 207 -4.73 -8.72 31.16
C TRP A 207 -4.87 -7.50 30.26
N SER A 208 -6.06 -7.30 29.69
CA SER A 208 -6.35 -6.13 28.89
C SER A 208 -7.62 -5.44 29.36
N LEU A 209 -7.66 -4.13 29.19
CA LEU A 209 -8.82 -3.30 29.45
C LEU A 209 -9.23 -2.66 28.14
N GLN A 210 -10.47 -2.87 27.74
CA GLN A 210 -11.11 -2.16 26.63
C GLN A 210 -12.19 -1.26 27.21
N VAL A 211 -12.10 0.03 26.93
CA VAL A 211 -13.06 1.03 27.38
C VAL A 211 -13.74 1.59 26.14
N GLN A 212 -15.06 1.47 26.07
CA GLN A 212 -15.85 2.13 25.06
C GLN A 212 -16.33 3.49 25.56
N GLY A 213 -16.27 4.49 24.69
CA GLY A 213 -16.82 5.82 24.97
C GLY A 213 -16.88 6.69 23.73
N SER A 214 -17.30 7.94 23.92
CA SER A 214 -17.34 8.95 22.86
C SER A 214 -16.06 9.77 22.84
N ALA A 215 -15.55 10.02 21.63
CA ALA A 215 -14.48 10.99 21.41
C ALA A 215 -14.91 12.39 21.89
N PRO A 216 -13.98 13.24 22.36
CA PRO A 216 -14.31 14.61 22.67
C PRO A 216 -14.54 15.39 21.37
N THR A 217 -15.41 16.39 21.42
CA THR A 217 -15.75 17.22 20.24
C THR A 217 -14.72 18.30 19.92
N SER A 218 -13.81 18.56 20.84
CA SER A 218 -12.77 19.58 20.71
C SER A 218 -11.63 19.32 21.70
N GLY A 219 -10.55 20.11 21.61
CA GLY A 219 -9.39 19.96 22.46
C GLY A 219 -8.47 18.83 22.02
N THR A 220 -7.74 18.26 22.98
CA THR A 220 -6.81 17.14 22.74
C THR A 220 -7.43 15.84 23.24
N PHE A 221 -7.40 14.81 22.39
CA PHE A 221 -7.70 13.44 22.76
C PHE A 221 -6.39 12.66 22.91
N ASP A 222 -6.13 12.20 24.13
CA ASP A 222 -5.03 11.33 24.49
C ASP A 222 -5.60 9.96 24.86
N PRO A 223 -5.45 8.93 24.02
CA PRO A 223 -5.80 7.56 24.40
C PRO A 223 -4.71 6.91 25.28
N GLY A 224 -3.55 7.55 25.38
CA GLY A 224 -2.41 7.15 26.17
C GLY A 224 -1.44 6.25 25.42
N ASN A 225 -0.20 6.20 25.91
CA ASN A 225 0.85 5.41 25.28
C ASN A 225 0.47 3.91 25.18
N GLY A 226 0.73 3.31 24.02
CA GLY A 226 0.44 1.92 23.69
C GLY A 226 -1.04 1.61 23.45
N ALA A 227 -1.92 2.61 23.47
CA ALA A 227 -3.34 2.38 23.31
C ALA A 227 -3.70 2.07 21.85
N THR A 228 -4.70 1.20 21.68
CA THR A 228 -5.38 0.99 20.39
C THR A 228 -6.74 1.65 20.42
N VAL A 229 -6.96 2.61 19.53
CA VAL A 229 -8.25 3.23 19.23
C VAL A 229 -8.88 2.48 18.06
N SER A 230 -10.07 1.94 18.24
CA SER A 230 -10.86 1.32 17.16
C SER A 230 -12.27 1.88 17.13
N GLY A 231 -12.88 1.90 15.95
CA GLY A 231 -14.20 2.48 15.73
C GLY A 231 -14.40 2.94 14.29
N ALA A 232 -15.50 3.67 14.07
CA ALA A 232 -15.83 4.30 12.80
C ALA A 232 -16.40 5.71 13.06
N GLY A 233 -16.43 6.57 12.04
CA GLY A 233 -16.94 7.94 12.13
C GLY A 233 -15.80 8.96 12.17
N SER A 234 -15.93 9.97 13.03
CA SER A 234 -14.98 11.09 13.10
C SER A 234 -14.56 11.40 14.54
N ILE A 235 -13.28 11.70 14.73
CA ILE A 235 -12.69 12.29 15.94
C ILE A 235 -12.41 13.76 15.64
N GLU A 236 -13.19 14.65 16.25
CA GLU A 236 -13.10 16.10 16.01
C GLU A 236 -12.00 16.80 16.83
N SER A 237 -11.60 16.20 17.95
CA SER A 237 -10.46 16.64 18.74
C SER A 237 -9.12 16.26 18.10
N THR A 238 -8.06 17.00 18.43
CA THR A 238 -6.69 16.66 18.02
C THR A 238 -6.21 15.41 18.76
N LEU A 239 -5.86 14.35 18.04
CA LEU A 239 -5.30 13.14 18.62
C LEU A 239 -3.83 13.34 18.96
N THR A 240 -3.42 13.09 20.21
CA THR A 240 -2.01 13.11 20.61
C THR A 240 -1.38 11.73 20.56
N THR A 241 -0.10 11.70 20.20
CA THR A 241 0.77 10.50 20.25
C THR A 241 1.76 10.55 21.44
N GLY A 242 1.68 11.60 22.26
CA GLY A 242 2.61 11.84 23.36
C GLY A 242 4.05 12.14 22.90
N SER A 243 4.99 12.13 23.86
CA SER A 243 6.43 12.29 23.59
C SER A 243 7.10 10.92 23.46
N GLY A 244 7.37 10.48 22.23
CA GLY A 244 7.99 9.17 21.96
C GLY A 244 7.09 7.96 22.25
N GLY A 245 5.81 8.18 22.55
CA GLY A 245 4.81 7.13 22.71
C GLY A 245 4.34 6.56 21.38
N SER A 246 3.50 5.53 21.41
CA SER A 246 2.83 4.97 20.23
C SER A 246 1.33 4.87 20.47
N THR A 247 0.53 5.42 19.56
CA THR A 247 -0.93 5.27 19.53
C THR A 247 -1.30 4.50 18.28
N THR A 248 -2.08 3.43 18.42
CA THR A 248 -2.56 2.66 17.26
C THR A 248 -4.00 3.05 16.95
N VAL A 249 -4.31 3.30 15.68
CA VAL A 249 -5.67 3.41 15.16
C VAL A 249 -5.94 2.17 14.29
N SER A 250 -6.88 1.33 14.72
CA SER A 250 -7.22 0.09 14.04
C SER A 250 -8.66 0.13 13.54
N VAL A 251 -8.85 0.13 12.22
CA VAL A 251 -10.17 0.23 11.59
C VAL A 251 -10.54 -1.08 10.90
N ALA A 252 -11.75 -1.58 11.19
CA ALA A 252 -12.26 -2.82 10.59
C ALA A 252 -12.61 -2.64 9.10
N GLY A 253 -12.54 -3.73 8.33
CA GLY A 253 -12.85 -3.72 6.90
C GLY A 253 -14.25 -3.16 6.61
N GLY A 254 -14.35 -2.33 5.58
CA GLY A 254 -15.60 -1.63 5.22
C GLY A 254 -15.90 -0.38 6.04
N GLN A 255 -15.18 -0.15 7.14
CA GLN A 255 -15.33 1.02 8.00
C GLN A 255 -14.30 2.11 7.67
N SER A 256 -14.61 3.33 8.08
CA SER A 256 -13.70 4.48 8.02
C SER A 256 -13.71 5.24 9.34
N LEU A 257 -12.54 5.66 9.81
CA LEU A 257 -12.37 6.55 10.95
C LEU A 257 -11.55 7.77 10.52
N SER A 258 -12.15 8.96 10.62
CA SER A 258 -11.51 10.24 10.32
C SER A 258 -10.94 10.90 11.56
N LEU A 259 -9.68 11.31 11.50
CA LEU A 259 -9.01 12.16 12.48
C LEU A 259 -9.14 13.61 12.01
N SER A 260 -10.33 14.18 12.23
CA SER A 260 -10.73 15.50 11.73
C SER A 260 -10.11 16.65 12.53
N GLY A 261 -9.81 16.42 13.82
CA GLY A 261 -9.07 17.38 14.65
C GLY A 261 -7.56 17.41 14.43
N GLY A 262 -7.02 16.54 13.55
CA GLY A 262 -5.59 16.43 13.27
C GLY A 262 -4.81 15.70 14.37
N LEU A 263 -3.48 15.80 14.29
CA LEU A 263 -2.52 15.13 15.17
C LEU A 263 -1.65 16.13 15.94
N THR A 264 -1.15 15.71 17.10
CA THR A 264 -0.11 16.41 17.86
C THR A 264 0.87 15.44 18.54
N GLY A 265 1.99 15.98 19.03
CA GLY A 265 3.04 15.22 19.70
C GLY A 265 4.17 14.77 18.78
N SER A 266 5.11 14.02 19.35
CA SER A 266 6.32 13.53 18.66
C SER A 266 6.42 12.00 18.62
N GLY A 267 5.39 11.30 19.12
CA GLY A 267 5.29 9.85 19.10
C GLY A 267 4.90 9.28 17.74
N THR A 268 4.57 8.00 17.74
CA THR A 268 4.11 7.27 16.55
C THR A 268 2.59 7.17 16.54
N LEU A 269 1.96 7.49 15.41
CA LEU A 269 0.62 7.05 15.09
C LEU A 269 0.74 5.81 14.21
N ALA A 270 0.44 4.63 14.74
CA ALA A 270 0.34 3.41 13.94
C ALA A 270 -1.07 3.28 13.36
N THR A 271 -1.21 3.10 12.05
CA THR A 271 -2.50 2.70 11.46
C THR A 271 -2.49 1.20 11.18
N ALA A 272 -3.61 0.55 11.49
CA ALA A 272 -3.78 -0.89 11.42
C ALA A 272 -5.20 -1.28 10.98
N GLY A 273 -5.41 -2.57 10.81
CA GLY A 273 -6.67 -3.12 10.32
C GLY A 273 -6.79 -3.12 8.79
N SER A 274 -7.99 -3.44 8.31
CA SER A 274 -8.32 -3.57 6.88
C SER A 274 -9.26 -2.47 6.36
N GLY A 275 -9.69 -1.56 7.23
CA GLY A 275 -10.52 -0.39 6.88
C GLY A 275 -9.71 0.84 6.50
N THR A 276 -10.34 2.00 6.56
CA THR A 276 -9.72 3.29 6.20
C THR A 276 -9.50 4.16 7.43
N THR A 277 -8.27 4.61 7.66
CA THR A 277 -7.97 5.73 8.56
C THR A 277 -7.76 6.99 7.73
N VAL A 278 -8.53 8.04 7.99
CA VAL A 278 -8.40 9.33 7.28
C VAL A 278 -7.73 10.36 8.18
N LEU A 279 -6.57 10.87 7.77
CA LEU A 279 -5.90 12.02 8.38
C LEU A 279 -6.46 13.29 7.73
N ALA A 280 -7.60 13.77 8.24
CA ALA A 280 -8.33 14.89 7.62
C ALA A 280 -7.86 16.25 8.15
N GLY A 281 -7.68 16.37 9.47
CA GLY A 281 -7.31 17.63 10.12
C GLY A 281 -5.87 18.04 9.91
N ASN A 282 -5.59 19.34 9.99
CA ASN A 282 -4.23 19.87 9.98
C ASN A 282 -3.52 19.56 11.31
N SER A 283 -2.27 19.10 11.24
CA SER A 283 -1.52 18.58 12.39
C SER A 283 -0.32 19.46 12.74
N THR A 284 -0.54 20.76 12.96
CA THR A 284 0.54 21.76 13.13
C THR A 284 1.51 21.45 14.29
N GLY A 285 1.06 20.75 15.33
CA GLY A 285 1.87 20.32 16.48
C GLY A 285 2.48 18.93 16.35
N PHE A 286 2.26 18.22 15.24
CA PHE A 286 2.78 16.88 15.04
C PHE A 286 4.16 16.89 14.39
N THR A 287 5.12 16.26 15.06
CA THR A 287 6.52 16.09 14.61
C THR A 287 6.97 14.62 14.59
N GLY A 288 6.04 13.71 14.91
CA GLY A 288 6.29 12.30 15.02
C GLY A 288 6.20 11.54 13.69
N THR A 289 5.89 10.24 13.80
CA THR A 289 5.82 9.34 12.65
C THR A 289 4.41 8.75 12.50
N VAL A 290 3.84 8.81 11.31
CA VAL A 290 2.69 7.98 10.95
C VAL A 290 3.21 6.67 10.37
N SER A 291 3.09 5.58 11.13
CA SER A 291 3.47 4.24 10.71
C SER A 291 2.28 3.50 10.09
N VAL A 292 2.28 3.31 8.78
CA VAL A 292 1.17 2.70 8.04
C VAL A 292 1.35 1.19 7.92
N GLY A 293 0.51 0.44 8.63
CA GLY A 293 0.49 -1.03 8.64
C GLY A 293 -0.86 -1.62 8.26
N GLY A 294 -1.05 -2.91 8.58
CA GLY A 294 -2.26 -3.66 8.21
C GLY A 294 -2.41 -3.86 6.71
N THR A 295 -3.65 -4.10 6.27
CA THR A 295 -4.03 -4.29 4.85
C THR A 295 -4.96 -3.18 4.34
N GLY A 296 -5.27 -2.21 5.20
CA GLY A 296 -6.20 -1.13 4.92
C GLY A 296 -5.59 0.09 4.22
N ILE A 297 -6.35 1.18 4.22
CA ILE A 297 -5.99 2.45 3.62
C ILE A 297 -5.66 3.46 4.73
N THR A 298 -4.54 4.16 4.60
CA THR A 298 -4.31 5.42 5.31
C THR A 298 -4.44 6.56 4.33
N GLU A 299 -5.51 7.34 4.45
CA GLU A 299 -5.81 8.47 3.59
C GLU A 299 -5.28 9.77 4.19
N VAL A 300 -4.41 10.47 3.47
CA VAL A 300 -3.92 11.80 3.78
C VAL A 300 -4.85 12.81 3.11
N GLY A 301 -5.80 13.35 3.90
CA GLY A 301 -6.92 14.16 3.42
C GLY A 301 -6.68 15.66 3.38
N SER A 302 -5.54 16.14 3.87
CA SER A 302 -5.12 17.55 3.76
C SER A 302 -3.60 17.68 3.67
N THR A 303 -3.10 18.76 3.07
CA THR A 303 -1.66 19.02 2.94
C THR A 303 -0.97 19.25 4.29
N GLY A 304 -1.73 19.66 5.31
CA GLY A 304 -1.24 19.81 6.69
C GLY A 304 -1.42 18.56 7.56
N ALA A 305 -1.98 17.46 7.05
CA ALA A 305 -2.36 16.28 7.83
C ALA A 305 -1.20 15.61 8.58
N LEU A 306 0.01 15.72 8.05
CA LEU A 306 1.22 15.15 8.64
C LEU A 306 2.05 16.18 9.43
N GLY A 307 1.63 17.45 9.48
CA GLY A 307 2.38 18.48 10.19
C GLY A 307 3.84 18.58 9.75
N GLY A 308 4.75 18.64 10.72
CA GLY A 308 6.20 18.49 10.52
C GLY A 308 6.71 17.05 10.62
N GLY A 309 5.81 16.07 10.75
CA GLY A 309 6.14 14.66 10.93
C GLY A 309 6.54 13.93 9.64
N THR A 310 6.68 12.61 9.76
CA THR A 310 7.02 11.70 8.66
C THR A 310 5.94 10.64 8.46
N LEU A 311 5.92 10.00 7.29
CA LEU A 311 5.04 8.85 7.02
C LEU A 311 5.87 7.65 6.58
N VAL A 312 5.70 6.51 7.24
CA VAL A 312 6.43 5.28 6.96
C VAL A 312 5.44 4.15 6.77
N GLN A 313 5.34 3.63 5.57
CA GLN A 313 4.60 2.41 5.29
C GLN A 313 5.47 1.21 5.67
N SER A 314 4.98 0.38 6.59
CA SER A 314 5.74 -0.73 7.18
C SER A 314 5.60 -2.05 6.42
N ASN A 315 4.71 -2.12 5.41
CA ASN A 315 4.47 -3.32 4.62
C ASN A 315 4.02 -2.99 3.19
N GLY A 316 4.05 -3.99 2.31
CA GLY A 316 3.55 -3.90 0.93
C GLY A 316 2.08 -4.26 0.74
N GLU A 317 1.31 -4.41 1.82
CA GLU A 317 -0.11 -4.81 1.78
C GLU A 317 -1.07 -3.63 1.97
N SER A 318 -0.67 -2.65 2.78
CA SER A 318 -1.42 -1.41 3.00
C SER A 318 -1.37 -0.48 1.79
N THR A 319 -2.20 0.57 1.78
CA THR A 319 -2.15 1.66 0.78
C THR A 319 -2.13 3.02 1.46
N VAL A 320 -1.24 3.90 1.02
CA VAL A 320 -1.26 5.32 1.36
C VAL A 320 -2.01 6.07 0.27
N LYS A 321 -3.13 6.70 0.61
CA LYS A 321 -3.95 7.44 -0.36
C LYS A 321 -3.80 8.94 -0.12
N PHE A 322 -3.40 9.70 -1.13
CA PHE A 322 -3.46 11.16 -1.10
C PHE A 322 -4.74 11.63 -1.80
N SER A 323 -5.62 12.27 -1.03
CA SER A 323 -6.92 12.76 -1.52
C SER A 323 -7.07 14.28 -1.50
N ALA A 324 -6.03 15.01 -1.10
CA ALA A 324 -5.92 16.45 -1.27
C ALA A 324 -4.86 16.80 -2.32
N GLY A 325 -5.14 17.81 -3.15
CA GLY A 325 -4.14 18.43 -4.03
C GLY A 325 -3.26 19.42 -3.27
N GLY A 326 -2.12 19.79 -3.85
CA GLY A 326 -1.15 20.70 -3.25
C GLY A 326 0.13 20.02 -2.78
N ALA A 327 1.00 20.79 -2.12
CA ALA A 327 2.33 20.36 -1.73
C ALA A 327 2.34 19.66 -0.36
N PHE A 328 2.99 18.50 -0.30
CA PHE A 328 3.28 17.70 0.90
C PHE A 328 4.79 17.68 1.10
N ASN A 329 5.25 18.40 2.12
CA ASN A 329 6.68 18.61 2.39
C ASN A 329 7.31 17.50 3.25
N ASN A 330 6.51 16.54 3.69
CA ASN A 330 6.92 15.50 4.62
C ASN A 330 7.84 14.47 3.94
N ALA A 331 8.81 13.96 4.70
CA ALA A 331 9.55 12.78 4.27
C ALA A 331 8.66 11.54 4.38
N ILE A 332 8.63 10.73 3.32
CA ILE A 332 7.81 9.52 3.26
C ILE A 332 8.64 8.29 2.86
N SER A 333 8.21 7.11 3.32
CA SER A 333 8.71 5.80 2.90
C SER A 333 7.54 4.91 2.51
N VAL A 334 7.47 4.43 1.28
CA VAL A 334 6.23 3.87 0.70
C VAL A 334 6.43 2.59 -0.13
N TYR A 335 5.37 1.78 -0.17
CA TYR A 335 5.19 0.60 -1.02
C TYR A 335 4.01 0.77 -1.99
N ASN A 336 2.82 1.19 -1.52
CA ASN A 336 1.66 1.40 -2.39
C ASN A 336 1.06 2.78 -2.13
N VAL A 337 0.97 3.59 -3.17
CA VAL A 337 0.46 4.96 -3.11
C VAL A 337 -0.66 5.13 -4.14
N ALA A 338 -1.77 5.71 -3.71
CA ALA A 338 -2.87 6.11 -4.59
C ALA A 338 -3.06 7.62 -4.57
N PHE A 339 -3.06 8.26 -5.73
CA PHE A 339 -3.35 9.68 -5.90
C PHE A 339 -4.75 9.86 -6.50
N THR A 340 -5.70 10.29 -5.67
CA THR A 340 -7.08 10.53 -6.11
C THR A 340 -7.40 12.00 -6.35
N ALA A 341 -6.53 12.92 -5.91
CA ALA A 341 -6.63 14.35 -6.22
C ALA A 341 -5.65 14.77 -7.31
N ASN A 342 -6.10 15.69 -8.17
CA ASN A 342 -5.24 16.35 -9.15
C ASN A 342 -4.31 17.37 -8.46
N GLY A 343 -3.09 17.53 -8.98
CA GLY A 343 -2.14 18.52 -8.46
C GLY A 343 -1.49 18.15 -7.14
N THR A 344 -1.54 16.87 -6.74
CA THR A 344 -0.78 16.38 -5.57
C THR A 344 0.72 16.50 -5.87
N SER A 345 1.49 17.14 -4.98
CA SER A 345 2.94 17.28 -5.11
C SER A 345 3.66 16.83 -3.86
N LEU A 346 4.47 15.78 -3.96
CA LEU A 346 5.36 15.31 -2.91
C LEU A 346 6.72 16.01 -3.06
N THR A 347 6.93 17.05 -2.26
CA THR A 347 8.13 17.91 -2.30
C THR A 347 9.19 17.44 -1.30
N GLY A 348 8.80 16.70 -0.26
CA GLY A 348 9.71 16.02 0.66
C GLY A 348 10.37 14.78 0.05
N ARG A 349 11.40 14.27 0.74
CA ARG A 349 12.11 13.05 0.32
C ARG A 349 11.14 11.86 0.26
N THR A 350 11.17 11.12 -0.84
CA THR A 350 10.35 9.90 -1.02
C THR A 350 11.26 8.68 -1.07
N THR A 351 11.18 7.81 -0.09
CA THR A 351 11.89 6.52 -0.07
C THR A 351 10.99 5.44 -0.68
N VAL A 352 11.43 4.79 -1.75
CA VAL A 352 10.64 3.78 -2.47
C VAL A 352 11.11 2.37 -2.12
N ASN A 353 10.16 1.53 -1.69
CA ASN A 353 10.38 0.12 -1.37
C ASN A 353 9.65 -0.75 -2.42
N ASN A 354 10.06 -0.63 -3.69
CA ASN A 354 9.33 -1.11 -4.87
C ASN A 354 7.95 -0.46 -4.95
N ALA A 355 7.94 0.87 -4.86
CA ALA A 355 6.73 1.63 -4.71
C ALA A 355 5.86 1.58 -5.98
N THR A 356 4.59 1.22 -5.82
CA THR A 356 3.55 1.37 -6.85
C THR A 356 2.82 2.69 -6.63
N PHE A 357 2.79 3.54 -7.65
CA PHE A 357 2.05 4.79 -7.68
C PHE A 357 0.88 4.67 -8.66
N ASP A 358 -0.33 4.60 -8.12
CA ASP A 358 -1.57 4.65 -8.86
C ASP A 358 -2.05 6.10 -8.97
N VAL A 359 -2.08 6.64 -10.20
CA VAL A 359 -2.62 7.98 -10.45
C VAL A 359 -3.94 7.84 -11.19
N ALA A 360 -5.01 8.34 -10.56
CA ALA A 360 -6.35 8.28 -11.13
C ALA A 360 -6.45 8.99 -12.49
N ASN A 361 -7.39 8.54 -13.33
CA ASN A 361 -7.57 9.08 -14.68
C ASN A 361 -7.81 10.60 -14.66
N GLY A 362 -7.17 11.31 -15.60
CA GLY A 362 -7.26 12.78 -15.70
C GLY A 362 -6.46 13.56 -14.65
N ASN A 363 -5.91 12.89 -13.63
CA ASN A 363 -5.07 13.54 -12.63
C ASN A 363 -3.60 13.56 -13.04
N THR A 364 -2.89 14.60 -12.62
CA THR A 364 -1.43 14.67 -12.61
C THR A 364 -0.94 14.78 -11.17
N SER A 365 0.02 13.96 -10.79
CA SER A 365 0.69 14.02 -9.48
C SER A 365 2.20 14.13 -9.68
N THR A 366 2.88 14.90 -8.83
CA THR A 366 4.28 15.26 -8.98
C THR A 366 5.10 14.78 -7.78
N LEU A 367 6.23 14.13 -8.04
CA LEU A 367 7.27 13.86 -7.05
C LEU A 367 8.42 14.80 -7.37
N SER A 368 8.52 15.89 -6.61
CA SER A 368 9.55 16.94 -6.79
C SER A 368 10.66 16.86 -5.76
N GLY A 369 10.45 16.16 -4.64
CA GLY A 369 11.53 15.80 -3.73
C GLY A 369 12.43 14.71 -4.30
N LYS A 370 13.62 14.57 -3.71
CA LYS A 370 14.55 13.47 -4.05
C LYS A 370 13.91 12.11 -3.78
N ILE A 371 14.00 11.20 -4.75
CA ILE A 371 13.53 9.82 -4.62
C ILE A 371 14.73 8.91 -4.32
N THR A 372 14.62 8.14 -3.23
CA THR A 372 15.70 7.30 -2.68
C THR A 372 15.22 5.88 -2.41
N GLY A 373 16.12 4.96 -2.06
CA GLY A 373 15.75 3.62 -1.55
C GLY A 373 16.21 2.47 -2.45
N SER A 374 16.16 1.25 -1.93
CA SER A 374 16.64 0.07 -2.67
C SER A 374 15.69 -0.39 -3.77
N GLY A 375 14.40 -0.01 -3.68
CA GLY A 375 13.40 -0.36 -4.67
C GLY A 375 13.29 0.61 -5.82
N GLY A 376 12.37 0.35 -6.75
CA GLY A 376 12.10 1.23 -7.89
C GLY A 376 10.69 1.81 -7.91
N VAL A 377 10.36 2.49 -9.02
CA VAL A 377 9.10 3.20 -9.22
C VAL A 377 8.23 2.43 -10.22
N THR A 378 7.07 1.96 -9.79
CA THR A 378 6.06 1.34 -10.66
C THR A 378 4.88 2.29 -10.83
N LYS A 379 4.65 2.76 -12.06
CA LYS A 379 3.50 3.61 -12.40
C LYS A 379 2.33 2.76 -12.88
N THR A 380 1.16 2.94 -12.24
CA THR A 380 -0.13 2.40 -12.67
C THR A 380 -1.20 3.49 -12.66
N GLY A 381 -2.44 3.14 -12.99
CA GLY A 381 -3.52 4.11 -13.18
C GLY A 381 -3.38 4.91 -14.47
N LEU A 382 -4.49 5.43 -14.97
CA LEU A 382 -4.53 6.09 -16.29
C LEU A 382 -4.02 7.53 -16.28
N GLY A 383 -3.80 8.13 -15.10
CA GLY A 383 -3.29 9.50 -14.97
C GLY A 383 -1.78 9.63 -15.22
N THR A 384 -1.24 10.80 -14.89
CA THR A 384 0.15 11.17 -15.10
C THR A 384 0.93 11.26 -13.79
N LEU A 385 2.06 10.58 -13.70
CA LEU A 385 3.05 10.78 -12.63
C LEU A 385 4.24 11.55 -13.19
N LEU A 386 4.57 12.68 -12.59
CA LEU A 386 5.67 13.55 -12.98
C LEU A 386 6.82 13.42 -11.96
N LEU A 387 7.98 12.96 -12.41
CA LEU A 387 9.21 13.01 -11.60
C LEU A 387 9.93 14.33 -11.93
N ALA A 388 9.99 15.22 -10.95
CA ALA A 388 10.52 16.57 -11.10
C ALA A 388 11.48 16.94 -9.95
N GLY A 389 11.81 18.21 -9.85
CA GLY A 389 12.73 18.75 -8.84
C GLY A 389 14.17 18.86 -9.32
N ALA A 390 15.00 19.48 -8.49
CA ALA A 390 16.39 19.79 -8.81
C ALA A 390 17.37 18.67 -8.45
N ASP A 391 17.04 17.84 -7.48
CA ASP A 391 17.94 16.78 -7.03
C ASP A 391 17.82 15.53 -7.90
N ALA A 392 18.96 14.93 -8.23
CA ALA A 392 19.03 13.63 -8.86
C ALA A 392 18.48 12.55 -7.92
N ASN A 393 17.69 11.63 -8.47
CA ASN A 393 17.22 10.47 -7.74
C ASN A 393 18.36 9.45 -7.58
N ASP A 394 18.35 8.68 -6.49
CA ASP A 394 19.39 7.67 -6.18
C ASP A 394 18.83 6.30 -5.78
N PHE A 395 17.57 6.03 -6.13
CA PHE A 395 16.99 4.71 -5.95
C PHE A 395 17.62 3.68 -6.91
N THR A 396 17.78 2.44 -6.47
CA THR A 396 18.54 1.43 -7.24
C THR A 396 17.67 0.38 -7.93
N GLY A 397 16.42 0.22 -7.49
CA GLY A 397 15.54 -0.84 -7.99
C GLY A 397 14.95 -0.56 -9.37
N ALA A 398 14.42 -1.61 -9.99
CA ALA A 398 13.81 -1.56 -11.31
C ALA A 398 12.52 -0.73 -11.32
N SER A 399 12.32 0.06 -12.38
CA SER A 399 11.11 0.85 -12.61
C SER A 399 10.21 0.20 -13.66
N ALA A 400 8.91 0.49 -13.59
CA ALA A 400 7.94 0.00 -14.56
C ALA A 400 6.86 1.03 -14.84
N VAL A 401 6.34 1.03 -16.07
CA VAL A 401 5.18 1.83 -16.49
C VAL A 401 4.11 0.89 -17.01
N ASN A 402 3.17 0.53 -16.14
CA ASN A 402 2.10 -0.42 -16.44
C ASN A 402 0.88 0.26 -17.10
N ALA A 403 0.60 1.52 -16.74
CA ALA A 403 -0.52 2.28 -17.30
C ALA A 403 -0.32 3.80 -17.16
N GLY A 404 -1.05 4.57 -17.99
CA GLY A 404 -0.99 6.03 -18.01
C GLY A 404 0.38 6.53 -18.47
N THR A 405 0.79 7.70 -17.96
CA THR A 405 2.05 8.34 -18.36
C THR A 405 2.98 8.55 -17.15
N LEU A 406 4.25 8.15 -17.28
CA LEU A 406 5.34 8.56 -16.41
C LEU A 406 6.15 9.64 -17.15
N VAL A 407 6.24 10.84 -16.58
CA VAL A 407 7.00 11.96 -17.16
C VAL A 407 8.28 12.19 -16.37
N LEU A 408 9.41 12.27 -17.07
CA LEU A 408 10.71 12.56 -16.49
C LEU A 408 11.10 14.02 -16.80
N GLN A 409 11.06 14.89 -15.79
CA GLN A 409 11.27 16.34 -15.96
C GLN A 409 11.96 16.95 -14.74
N LYS A 410 13.12 16.41 -14.37
CA LYS A 410 14.04 17.08 -13.44
C LYS A 410 14.47 18.43 -14.03
N SER A 411 14.75 19.42 -13.16
CA SER A 411 14.89 20.81 -13.61
C SER A 411 16.14 21.10 -14.44
N SER A 412 17.13 20.20 -14.43
CA SER A 412 18.33 20.29 -15.25
C SER A 412 18.45 19.09 -16.18
N SER A 413 18.98 19.35 -17.38
CA SER A 413 19.27 18.36 -18.40
C SER A 413 20.42 17.42 -18.05
N SER A 414 20.98 17.48 -16.85
CA SER A 414 22.00 16.57 -16.34
C SER A 414 21.57 15.87 -15.04
N THR A 415 20.29 15.98 -14.68
CA THR A 415 19.75 15.46 -13.43
C THR A 415 18.94 14.21 -13.68
N VAL A 416 19.43 13.09 -13.17
CA VAL A 416 18.83 11.77 -13.37
C VAL A 416 17.49 11.66 -12.64
N ALA A 417 16.43 11.40 -13.40
CA ALA A 417 15.11 11.07 -12.90
C ALA A 417 14.96 9.57 -12.61
N ILE A 418 15.57 8.71 -13.43
CA ILE A 418 15.59 7.25 -13.21
C ILE A 418 17.03 6.76 -13.03
N SER A 419 17.38 6.42 -11.79
CA SER A 419 18.69 5.89 -11.40
C SER A 419 18.74 4.36 -11.32
N GLY A 420 17.58 3.69 -11.39
CA GLY A 420 17.46 2.24 -11.30
C GLY A 420 18.07 1.49 -12.48
N SER A 421 18.34 0.20 -12.30
CA SER A 421 19.04 -0.62 -13.31
C SER A 421 18.22 -0.90 -14.57
N THR A 422 16.89 -0.92 -14.48
CA THR A 422 16.01 -1.21 -15.62
C THR A 422 14.71 -0.40 -15.59
N ILE A 423 14.12 -0.22 -16.77
CA ILE A 423 12.76 0.31 -16.98
C ILE A 423 11.99 -0.67 -17.85
N ALA A 424 10.80 -1.10 -17.40
CA ALA A 424 9.88 -1.91 -18.19
C ALA A 424 8.62 -1.11 -18.59
N LEU A 425 8.30 -1.04 -19.88
CA LEU A 425 7.09 -0.38 -20.39
C LEU A 425 6.03 -1.44 -20.73
N ASN A 426 5.15 -1.75 -19.76
CA ASN A 426 4.19 -2.86 -19.80
C ASN A 426 2.78 -2.45 -20.25
N GLY A 427 2.68 -1.41 -21.09
CA GLY A 427 1.41 -0.87 -21.59
C GLY A 427 1.19 0.62 -21.33
N GLY A 428 1.99 1.25 -20.47
CA GLY A 428 1.99 2.70 -20.30
C GLY A 428 3.02 3.44 -21.16
N THR A 429 3.05 4.76 -21.02
CA THR A 429 3.97 5.66 -21.74
C THR A 429 5.02 6.24 -20.81
N LEU A 430 6.30 6.09 -21.18
CA LEU A 430 7.38 6.90 -20.62
C LEU A 430 7.59 8.12 -21.51
N LEU A 431 7.50 9.32 -20.94
CA LEU A 431 7.68 10.59 -21.63
C LEU A 431 8.87 11.35 -21.05
N LEU A 432 9.81 11.74 -21.91
CA LEU A 432 10.84 12.71 -21.52
C LEU A 432 10.28 14.13 -21.58
N GLY A 433 10.45 14.88 -20.49
CA GLY A 433 10.19 16.32 -20.41
C GLY A 433 11.47 17.17 -20.43
N GLN A 434 12.65 16.53 -20.36
CA GLN A 434 13.99 17.12 -20.44
C GLN A 434 15.00 16.08 -20.98
N ALA A 435 16.21 16.54 -21.32
CA ALA A 435 17.32 15.68 -21.74
C ALA A 435 18.07 15.03 -20.55
N ASN A 436 18.79 13.94 -20.81
CA ASN A 436 19.59 13.12 -19.87
C ASN A 436 18.88 12.86 -18.53
N GLN A 437 17.68 12.28 -18.60
CA GLN A 437 16.84 11.98 -17.45
C GLN A 437 16.97 10.54 -16.97
N ILE A 438 17.60 9.67 -17.76
CA ILE A 438 17.78 8.26 -17.46
C ILE A 438 19.28 8.00 -17.30
N SER A 439 19.68 7.13 -16.37
CA SER A 439 21.08 6.76 -16.22
C SER A 439 21.57 5.95 -17.43
N ASP A 440 22.80 6.20 -17.88
CA ASP A 440 23.43 5.56 -19.05
C ASP A 440 23.45 4.02 -18.99
N ALA A 441 23.41 3.44 -17.78
CA ALA A 441 23.39 1.98 -17.58
C ALA A 441 21.97 1.38 -17.54
N THR A 442 20.92 2.20 -17.51
CA THR A 442 19.54 1.73 -17.31
C THR A 442 19.01 1.07 -18.57
N ALA A 443 18.79 -0.25 -18.52
CA ALA A 443 18.21 -0.98 -19.64
C ALA A 443 16.72 -0.67 -19.82
N VAL A 444 16.25 -0.56 -21.06
CA VAL A 444 14.85 -0.27 -21.39
C VAL A 444 14.22 -1.49 -22.06
N THR A 445 13.26 -2.10 -21.39
CA THR A 445 12.44 -3.18 -21.94
C THR A 445 11.08 -2.64 -22.38
N LEU A 446 10.80 -2.73 -23.68
CA LEU A 446 9.50 -2.45 -24.26
C LEU A 446 8.65 -3.74 -24.26
N ASN A 447 7.63 -3.79 -23.40
CA ASN A 447 6.74 -4.93 -23.18
C ASN A 447 5.27 -4.53 -23.42
N GLY A 448 5.00 -3.83 -24.53
CA GLY A 448 3.64 -3.43 -24.91
C GLY A 448 3.33 -1.95 -24.71
N GLY A 449 4.25 -1.19 -24.12
CA GLY A 449 4.12 0.25 -23.88
C GLY A 449 4.78 1.14 -24.94
N ALA A 450 4.90 2.43 -24.61
CA ALA A 450 5.48 3.45 -25.49
C ALA A 450 6.59 4.25 -24.82
N LEU A 451 7.68 4.49 -25.55
CA LEU A 451 8.69 5.49 -25.21
C LEU A 451 8.45 6.73 -26.08
N ASN A 452 8.28 7.89 -25.47
CA ASN A 452 8.22 9.16 -26.16
C ASN A 452 9.37 10.04 -25.68
N THR A 453 10.36 10.26 -26.53
CA THR A 453 11.54 11.07 -26.20
C THR A 453 11.25 12.56 -26.31
N ALA A 454 10.13 12.96 -26.93
CA ALA A 454 9.75 14.35 -27.19
C ALA A 454 10.87 15.20 -27.84
N GLY A 455 11.79 14.58 -28.58
CA GLY A 455 12.94 15.25 -29.20
C GLY A 455 14.11 15.53 -28.25
N PHE A 456 14.05 15.09 -26.99
CA PHE A 456 15.13 15.25 -26.04
C PHE A 456 16.19 14.14 -26.18
N ALA A 457 17.45 14.54 -26.03
CA ALA A 457 18.59 13.63 -25.99
C ALA A 457 18.63 12.82 -24.70
N ASP A 458 19.07 11.58 -24.80
CA ASP A 458 19.45 10.76 -23.65
C ASP A 458 20.38 9.64 -24.12
N GLN A 459 21.17 9.09 -23.20
CA GLN A 459 21.94 7.88 -23.42
C GLN A 459 21.51 6.87 -22.37
N VAL A 460 21.15 5.67 -22.81
CA VAL A 460 20.61 4.65 -21.91
C VAL A 460 21.22 3.28 -22.18
N GLY A 461 20.88 2.32 -21.33
CA GLY A 461 21.32 0.94 -21.43
C GLY A 461 20.73 0.20 -22.63
N VAL A 462 20.67 -1.13 -22.51
CA VAL A 462 20.24 -2.01 -23.61
C VAL A 462 18.75 -1.82 -23.90
N LEU A 463 18.39 -1.72 -25.18
CA LEU A 463 17.01 -1.85 -25.64
C LEU A 463 16.63 -3.32 -25.77
N ARG A 464 15.50 -3.72 -25.18
CA ARG A 464 14.88 -5.03 -25.41
C ARG A 464 13.42 -4.87 -25.78
N VAL A 465 12.96 -5.61 -26.79
CA VAL A 465 11.58 -5.53 -27.29
C VAL A 465 10.93 -6.90 -27.20
N THR A 466 9.96 -7.03 -26.31
CA THR A 466 9.35 -8.31 -25.91
C THR A 466 7.86 -8.41 -26.28
N ALA A 467 7.21 -7.27 -26.54
CA ALA A 467 5.86 -7.19 -27.07
C ALA A 467 5.71 -5.93 -27.94
N ASN A 468 4.65 -5.87 -28.75
CA ASN A 468 4.44 -4.80 -29.72
C ASN A 468 4.46 -3.43 -29.04
N SER A 469 5.41 -2.58 -29.42
CA SER A 469 5.68 -1.34 -28.69
C SER A 469 6.00 -0.19 -29.64
N THR A 470 5.91 1.04 -29.15
CA THR A 470 6.15 2.25 -29.95
C THR A 470 7.28 3.09 -29.36
N ILE A 471 8.17 3.61 -30.22
CA ILE A 471 9.07 4.71 -29.88
C ILE A 471 8.68 5.92 -30.74
N SER A 472 8.58 7.10 -30.13
CA SER A 472 8.22 8.37 -30.78
C SER A 472 9.14 9.49 -30.33
N GLY A 473 9.21 10.57 -31.11
CA GLY A 473 10.00 11.75 -30.78
C GLY A 473 11.49 11.62 -31.10
N LEU A 474 11.93 10.51 -31.70
CA LEU A 474 13.31 10.36 -32.15
C LEU A 474 13.65 11.45 -33.19
N VAL A 475 14.84 12.03 -33.05
CA VAL A 475 15.36 13.01 -34.00
C VAL A 475 15.78 12.30 -35.28
N THR A 476 15.30 12.79 -36.42
CA THR A 476 15.69 12.28 -37.72
C THR A 476 17.07 12.82 -38.11
N SER A 477 17.99 11.94 -38.47
CA SER A 477 19.33 12.27 -38.96
C SER A 477 19.46 11.92 -40.44
N ALA A 478 20.22 12.74 -41.18
CA ALA A 478 20.61 12.39 -42.56
C ALA A 478 21.77 11.39 -42.50
N GLY A 479 21.57 10.17 -42.97
CA GLY A 479 22.66 9.19 -43.14
C GLY A 479 23.37 8.75 -41.86
N GLY A 480 22.68 8.78 -40.71
CA GLY A 480 23.24 8.31 -39.44
C GLY A 480 24.30 9.21 -38.82
N VAL A 481 24.30 10.49 -39.17
CA VAL A 481 25.15 11.50 -38.51
C VAL A 481 24.59 11.75 -37.11
N ALA A 482 25.43 11.63 -36.09
CA ALA A 482 25.01 11.89 -34.71
C ALA A 482 24.62 13.36 -34.56
N THR A 483 23.51 13.60 -33.86
CA THR A 483 23.15 14.93 -33.37
C THR A 483 23.35 14.97 -31.87
N GLY A 484 23.68 16.14 -31.30
CA GLY A 484 23.67 16.32 -29.84
C GLY A 484 22.28 16.17 -29.21
N SER A 485 21.25 15.94 -30.04
CA SER A 485 19.85 15.74 -29.67
C SER A 485 19.38 14.28 -29.77
N ASP A 486 20.26 13.33 -30.11
CA ASP A 486 19.86 11.94 -30.29
C ASP A 486 19.53 11.27 -28.95
N PHE A 487 18.48 10.42 -28.96
CA PHE A 487 18.23 9.44 -27.91
C PHE A 487 18.85 8.12 -28.33
N LEU A 488 19.84 7.63 -27.58
CA LEU A 488 20.67 6.49 -27.96
C LEU A 488 20.62 5.37 -26.93
N PHE A 489 20.42 4.15 -27.40
CA PHE A 489 20.63 2.94 -26.61
C PHE A 489 22.09 2.47 -26.72
N SER A 490 22.64 1.93 -25.63
CA SER A 490 23.99 1.35 -25.65
C SER A 490 24.07 0.11 -26.55
N SER A 491 23.01 -0.69 -26.64
CA SER A 491 22.88 -1.80 -27.59
C SER A 491 21.41 -2.18 -27.81
N VAL A 492 21.16 -3.04 -28.79
CA VAL A 492 19.85 -3.70 -28.98
C VAL A 492 19.98 -5.20 -28.72
N ASP A 493 19.12 -5.75 -27.87
CA ASP A 493 19.02 -7.19 -27.63
C ASP A 493 18.15 -7.87 -28.68
N LEU A 494 18.74 -8.84 -29.39
CA LEU A 494 18.10 -9.61 -30.46
C LEU A 494 17.71 -11.03 -30.05
N SER A 495 17.79 -11.37 -28.76
CA SER A 495 17.47 -12.70 -28.22
C SER A 495 16.06 -13.18 -28.59
N ASP A 496 15.07 -12.27 -28.55
CA ASP A 496 13.66 -12.54 -28.90
C ASP A 496 13.39 -12.65 -30.43
N TYR A 497 14.41 -12.42 -31.27
CA TYR A 497 14.32 -12.43 -32.74
C TYR A 497 15.01 -13.63 -33.38
N SER A 498 15.22 -14.72 -32.63
CA SER A 498 15.76 -15.99 -33.17
C SER A 498 14.87 -16.64 -34.23
N THR A 499 13.59 -16.26 -34.29
CA THR A 499 12.62 -16.66 -35.31
C THR A 499 11.91 -15.44 -35.89
N SER A 500 11.13 -15.62 -36.96
CA SER A 500 10.31 -14.55 -37.56
C SER A 500 9.09 -14.15 -36.71
N SER A 501 8.90 -14.75 -35.53
CA SER A 501 7.75 -14.52 -34.64
C SER A 501 7.94 -13.39 -33.61
N GLY A 502 9.05 -12.64 -33.69
CA GLY A 502 9.36 -11.55 -32.74
C GLY A 502 8.34 -10.40 -32.71
N ALA A 503 8.43 -9.59 -31.65
CA ALA A 503 7.57 -8.43 -31.40
C ALA A 503 7.80 -7.29 -32.40
N VAL A 504 6.74 -6.53 -32.71
CA VAL A 504 6.81 -5.37 -33.61
C VAL A 504 7.29 -4.12 -32.86
N LEU A 505 8.28 -3.44 -33.42
CA LEU A 505 8.75 -2.13 -32.95
C LEU A 505 8.27 -1.04 -33.91
N THR A 506 7.36 -0.18 -33.46
CA THR A 506 6.88 0.95 -34.27
C THR A 506 7.70 2.20 -33.98
N LEU A 507 8.36 2.75 -34.99
CA LEU A 507 9.03 4.05 -34.93
C LEU A 507 8.08 5.11 -35.51
N SER A 508 7.45 5.90 -34.62
CA SER A 508 6.47 6.91 -35.01
C SER A 508 7.15 8.24 -35.36
N GLY A 509 6.57 8.96 -36.33
CA GLY A 509 7.09 10.26 -36.78
C GLY A 509 8.25 10.17 -37.79
N VAL A 510 8.64 8.98 -38.24
CA VAL A 510 9.68 8.78 -39.26
C VAL A 510 9.04 8.60 -40.63
N GLY A 511 9.32 9.52 -41.55
CA GLY A 511 8.79 9.53 -42.92
C GLY A 511 9.75 8.90 -43.96
N TYR A 512 9.29 8.79 -45.21
CA TYR A 512 10.09 8.25 -46.32
C TYR A 512 11.47 8.91 -46.44
N GLY A 513 12.52 8.08 -46.53
CA GLY A 513 13.90 8.51 -46.67
C GLY A 513 14.52 9.10 -45.41
N GLN A 514 13.73 9.31 -44.34
CA GLN A 514 14.24 9.76 -43.06
C GLN A 514 14.95 8.61 -42.36
N SER A 515 16.02 8.95 -41.65
CA SER A 515 16.74 7.99 -40.80
C SER A 515 16.71 8.44 -39.35
N VAL A 516 16.81 7.51 -38.41
CA VAL A 516 16.95 7.79 -36.99
C VAL A 516 18.12 6.99 -36.44
N ASN A 517 18.92 7.61 -35.57
CA ASN A 517 19.94 6.89 -34.81
C ASN A 517 19.23 6.14 -33.67
N LEU A 518 19.53 4.85 -33.51
CA LEU A 518 18.89 4.03 -32.47
C LEU A 518 19.89 3.64 -31.39
N ALA A 519 21.05 3.13 -31.77
CA ALA A 519 21.99 2.59 -30.79
C ALA A 519 23.45 2.80 -31.23
N SER A 520 24.37 2.63 -30.28
CA SER A 520 25.76 2.33 -30.64
C SER A 520 25.80 1.01 -31.45
N SER A 521 26.83 0.78 -32.27
CA SER A 521 26.98 -0.39 -33.18
C SER A 521 27.00 -1.77 -32.50
N ASN A 522 26.53 -1.88 -31.26
CA ASN A 522 26.52 -3.07 -30.45
C ASN A 522 25.14 -3.73 -30.45
N TYR A 523 25.13 -5.04 -30.66
CA TYR A 523 23.95 -5.90 -30.60
C TYR A 523 24.26 -7.10 -29.70
N THR A 524 23.36 -7.41 -28.78
CA THR A 524 23.47 -8.58 -27.91
C THR A 524 22.51 -9.68 -28.37
N GLY A 525 22.80 -10.94 -28.04
CA GLY A 525 21.96 -12.06 -28.48
C GLY A 525 22.03 -12.35 -30.00
N TRP A 526 22.97 -11.73 -30.72
CA TRP A 526 23.25 -12.03 -32.13
C TRP A 526 23.96 -13.39 -32.23
N SER A 527 23.23 -14.43 -32.64
CA SER A 527 23.78 -15.76 -32.91
C SER A 527 24.02 -16.04 -34.40
N ASN A 528 23.23 -15.41 -35.29
CA ASN A 528 23.41 -15.44 -36.73
C ASN A 528 22.77 -14.20 -37.39
N ALA A 529 23.02 -13.99 -38.68
CA ALA A 529 22.40 -12.88 -39.44
C ALA A 529 20.86 -12.94 -39.49
N GLY A 530 20.26 -14.11 -39.22
CA GLY A 530 18.82 -14.30 -39.13
C GLY A 530 18.18 -13.48 -38.01
N ASN A 531 18.84 -13.33 -36.85
CA ASN A 531 18.35 -12.49 -35.75
C ASN A 531 18.11 -11.04 -36.20
N LEU A 532 19.11 -10.43 -36.87
CA LEU A 532 19.05 -9.05 -37.33
C LEU A 532 18.02 -8.86 -38.46
N ASN A 533 17.93 -9.82 -39.38
CA ASN A 533 16.92 -9.79 -40.44
C ASN A 533 15.50 -9.88 -39.87
N ASN A 534 15.27 -10.81 -38.93
CA ASN A 534 13.99 -10.96 -38.24
C ASN A 534 13.61 -9.68 -37.47
N PHE A 535 14.57 -9.04 -36.79
CA PHE A 535 14.34 -7.75 -36.14
C PHE A 535 14.00 -6.64 -37.14
N THR A 536 14.75 -6.54 -38.23
CA THR A 536 14.53 -5.54 -39.29
C THR A 536 13.13 -5.66 -39.90
N ASP A 537 12.67 -6.89 -40.15
CA ASP A 537 11.31 -7.16 -40.67
C ASP A 537 10.20 -6.83 -39.65
N LYS A 538 10.54 -6.66 -38.38
CA LYS A 538 9.60 -6.31 -37.30
C LYS A 538 9.64 -4.82 -36.93
N ILE A 539 10.51 -4.04 -37.54
CA ILE A 539 10.44 -2.59 -37.43
C ILE A 539 9.39 -2.07 -38.40
N GLN A 540 8.44 -1.32 -37.86
CA GLN A 540 7.41 -0.63 -38.61
C GLN A 540 7.52 0.88 -38.38
N PHE A 541 6.89 1.62 -39.28
CA PHE A 541 6.77 3.06 -39.18
C PHE A 541 5.30 3.44 -39.23
N GLY A 542 4.97 4.63 -38.72
CA GLY A 542 3.58 5.09 -38.58
C GLY A 542 2.75 5.22 -39.88
N SER A 543 3.31 4.94 -41.07
CA SER A 543 2.55 4.93 -42.35
C SER A 543 2.71 3.58 -43.09
N THR A 544 1.64 3.15 -43.75
CA THR A 544 1.59 1.89 -44.52
C THR A 544 2.51 1.95 -45.73
N GLY A 545 3.24 0.86 -46.01
CA GLY A 545 4.07 0.73 -47.22
C GLY A 545 5.56 1.02 -47.03
N MET A 546 6.04 1.10 -45.79
CA MET A 546 7.45 1.33 -45.46
C MET A 546 8.10 0.10 -44.81
N LYS A 547 9.36 -0.15 -45.14
CA LYS A 547 10.24 -1.14 -44.51
C LYS A 547 11.44 -0.47 -43.87
N ALA A 548 12.00 -1.10 -42.84
CA ALA A 548 13.24 -0.64 -42.24
C ALA A 548 14.45 -1.10 -43.04
N SER A 549 15.41 -0.22 -43.19
CA SER A 549 16.79 -0.55 -43.57
C SER A 549 17.69 -0.19 -42.40
N ILE A 550 18.40 -1.18 -41.85
CA ILE A 550 19.41 -0.95 -40.81
C ILE A 550 20.76 -0.74 -41.51
N SER A 551 21.47 0.31 -41.10
CA SER A 551 22.82 0.60 -41.59
C SER A 551 23.76 0.94 -40.44
N PHE A 552 25.02 0.57 -40.62
CA PHE A 552 26.08 0.74 -39.64
C PHE A 552 27.00 1.86 -40.12
N ASN A 553 27.06 2.96 -39.38
CA ASN A 553 27.96 4.04 -39.70
C ASN A 553 29.32 3.78 -39.05
N GLY A 554 30.23 3.19 -39.82
CA GLY A 554 31.60 2.87 -39.36
C GLY A 554 32.43 4.08 -38.93
N SER A 555 32.03 5.32 -39.30
CA SER A 555 32.72 6.54 -38.88
C SER A 555 32.24 7.06 -37.53
N THR A 556 30.97 6.85 -37.16
CA THR A 556 30.41 7.32 -35.89
C THR A 556 30.24 6.21 -34.87
N GLY A 557 30.35 4.94 -35.30
CA GLY A 557 30.05 3.80 -34.45
C GLY A 557 28.56 3.71 -34.08
N LEU A 558 27.67 4.35 -34.84
CA LEU A 558 26.23 4.32 -34.63
C LEU A 558 25.51 3.40 -35.62
N THR A 559 24.41 2.84 -35.18
CA THR A 559 23.43 2.19 -36.05
C THR A 559 22.24 3.12 -36.27
N TYR A 560 21.93 3.35 -37.54
CA TYR A 560 20.76 4.11 -37.95
C TYR A 560 19.77 3.25 -38.73
N ILE A 561 18.49 3.62 -38.61
CA ILE A 561 17.37 2.96 -39.26
C ILE A 561 16.76 3.94 -40.24
N THR A 562 16.70 3.58 -41.52
CA THR A 562 16.06 4.38 -42.57
C THR A 562 14.71 3.80 -42.95
N ALA A 563 13.69 4.66 -43.08
CA ALA A 563 12.41 4.28 -43.64
C ALA A 563 12.46 4.27 -45.17
N ILE A 564 12.39 3.08 -45.78
CA ILE A 564 12.42 2.90 -47.23
C ILE A 564 11.06 2.40 -47.74
N PRO A 565 10.65 2.73 -48.98
CA PRO A 565 9.48 2.14 -49.62
C PRO A 565 9.57 0.60 -49.72
N GLU A 566 8.42 -0.08 -49.67
CA GLU A 566 8.37 -1.51 -49.96
C GLU A 566 8.90 -1.83 -51.37
N PRO A 567 9.56 -2.98 -51.59
CA PRO A 567 10.10 -3.36 -52.90
C PRO A 567 9.09 -3.30 -54.05
N LYS A 568 7.80 -3.57 -53.78
CA LYS A 568 6.71 -3.46 -54.77
C LYS A 568 6.48 -2.02 -55.25
N VAL A 569 6.75 -1.02 -54.40
CA VAL A 569 6.68 0.40 -54.75
C VAL A 569 7.79 0.74 -55.74
N TYR A 570 9.02 0.26 -55.50
CA TYR A 570 10.13 0.43 -56.45
C TYR A 570 9.86 -0.22 -57.80
N VAL A 571 9.28 -1.43 -57.81
CA VAL A 571 8.89 -2.12 -59.05
C VAL A 571 7.80 -1.35 -59.80
N ALA A 572 6.78 -0.84 -59.10
CA ALA A 572 5.73 -0.02 -59.70
C ALA A 572 6.28 1.29 -60.31
N ILE A 573 7.19 1.97 -59.61
CA ILE A 573 7.90 3.16 -60.12
C ILE A 573 8.72 2.79 -61.35
N GLY A 574 9.48 1.70 -61.31
CA GLY A 574 10.28 1.24 -62.44
C GLY A 574 9.44 0.94 -63.69
N ILE A 575 8.30 0.27 -63.52
CA ILE A 575 7.35 -0.01 -64.60
C ILE A 575 6.75 1.28 -65.15
N LEU A 576 6.35 2.22 -64.28
CA LEU A 576 5.81 3.51 -64.70
C LEU A 576 6.83 4.33 -65.50
N CYS A 577 8.09 4.40 -65.03
CA CYS A 577 9.17 5.05 -65.76
C CYS A 577 9.42 4.39 -67.12
N ALA A 578 9.35 3.06 -67.20
CA ALA A 578 9.46 2.33 -68.46
C ALA A 578 8.29 2.66 -69.42
N LEU A 579 7.06 2.77 -68.91
CA LEU A 579 5.88 3.14 -69.71
C LEU A 579 5.95 4.60 -70.21
N ILE A 580 6.40 5.54 -69.38
CA ILE A 580 6.64 6.94 -69.77
C ILE A 580 7.78 7.01 -70.81
N GLY A 581 8.88 6.30 -70.56
CA GLY A 581 9.99 6.21 -71.53
C GLY A 581 9.55 5.61 -72.86
N TRP A 582 8.69 4.58 -72.83
CA TRP A 582 8.14 3.95 -74.03
C TRP A 582 7.18 4.84 -74.80
N THR A 583 6.32 5.57 -74.11
CA THR A 583 5.39 6.53 -74.73
C THR A 583 6.13 7.69 -75.38
N GLU A 584 7.17 8.23 -74.74
CA GLU A 584 7.98 9.30 -75.35
C GLU A 584 8.93 8.81 -76.43
N TYR A 585 9.40 7.57 -76.34
CA TYR A 585 10.09 6.92 -77.45
C TYR A 585 9.17 6.77 -78.67
N ARG A 586 7.91 6.36 -78.48
CA ARG A 586 6.92 6.27 -79.56
C ARG A 586 6.60 7.64 -80.16
N ARG A 587 6.40 8.65 -79.33
CA ARG A 587 6.14 10.03 -79.79
C ARG A 587 7.28 10.56 -80.65
N ARG A 588 8.55 10.37 -80.24
CA ARG A 588 9.74 10.76 -81.02
C ARG A 588 9.91 9.97 -82.32
N ARG A 589 9.42 8.73 -82.40
CA ARG A 589 9.40 7.97 -83.67
C ARG A 589 8.35 8.51 -84.65
N CYS A 590 7.19 8.96 -84.17
CA CYS A 590 6.19 9.60 -85.04
C CYS A 590 6.69 10.93 -85.62
N GLU A 591 7.43 11.74 -84.84
CA GLU A 591 8.01 13.00 -85.33
C GLU A 591 9.11 12.77 -86.41
N LYS A 592 9.84 11.65 -86.36
CA LYS A 592 10.84 11.28 -87.39
C LYS A 592 10.26 10.66 -88.67
N SER A 593 8.98 10.28 -88.68
CA SER A 593 8.29 9.79 -89.88
C SER A 593 7.44 10.88 -90.57
N ALA A 594 7.41 12.10 -90.02
CA ALA A 594 6.70 13.26 -90.56
C ALA A 594 7.63 14.37 -91.10
N ALA A 595 8.95 14.14 -91.09
CA ALA A 595 9.97 14.91 -91.79
C ALA A 595 10.60 14.01 -92.85
#